data_AF-A0A348PRM1-F1
#
_entry.id   AF-A0A348PRM1-F1
#
_cell.length_a   1.000
_cell.length_b   1.000
_cell.length_c   1.000
_cell.angle_alpha   90.00
_cell.angle_beta   90.00
_cell.angle_gamma   90.00
#
_symmetry.space_group_name_H-M   'P 1'
#
loop_
_entity.id
_entity.type
_entity.pdbx_description
1 polymer ?
#
loop_
_entity_poly.entity_id
_entity_poly.type
_entity_poly.pdbx_seq_one_letter_code
_entity_poly.pdbx_strand_id
1 'polypeptide(L)'
;MLRRLRIYFTGFALGLIMVYVMFGNDDSRDLDIWTPSQRILEEIRNDSVLLESEEMICYQECLELSDSLLLSIWTDAEVESLNPGGKPYQYAITLETDEVAYRAIVERNEAEEQRLIKIEDKKTTTYCDCD
;
A
#
# COMPACT_ATOMS: atom_id res chain seq x y z
N MET A 1 -10.91 31.27 40.61
CA MET A 1 -10.14 30.87 39.41
C MET A 1 -9.62 29.44 39.51
N LEU A 2 -8.78 29.10 40.50
CA LEU A 2 -8.17 27.76 40.66
C LEU A 2 -9.14 26.57 40.63
N ARG A 3 -10.33 26.68 41.26
CA ARG A 3 -11.31 25.58 41.28
C ARG A 3 -11.84 25.22 39.89
N ARG A 4 -12.03 26.22 39.02
CA ARG A 4 -12.49 26.00 37.63
C ARG A 4 -11.38 25.38 36.78
N LEU A 5 -10.14 25.84 36.99
CA LEU A 5 -8.96 25.29 36.33
C LEU A 5 -8.75 23.81 36.69
N ARG A 6 -8.91 23.45 37.97
CA ARG A 6 -8.78 22.06 38.44
C ARG A 6 -9.80 21.13 37.78
N ILE A 7 -11.08 21.54 37.71
CA ILE A 7 -12.15 20.74 37.09
C ILE A 7 -11.88 20.56 35.59
N TYR A 8 -11.41 21.60 34.91
CA TYR A 8 -11.03 21.53 33.50
C TYR A 8 -9.88 20.53 33.28
N PHE A 9 -8.79 20.65 34.03
CA PHE A 9 -7.64 19.75 33.89
C PHE A 9 -7.96 18.30 34.25
N THR A 10 -8.85 18.05 35.23
CA THR A 10 -9.29 16.68 35.52
C THR A 10 -10.09 16.08 34.37
N GLY A 11 -10.95 16.86 33.72
CA GLY A 11 -11.70 16.39 32.55
C GLY A 11 -10.78 16.18 31.35
N PHE A 12 -9.85 17.09 31.11
CA PHE A 12 -8.84 16.99 30.05
C PHE A 12 -7.95 15.76 30.22
N ALA A 13 -7.43 15.53 31.44
CA ALA A 13 -6.60 14.36 31.74
C ALA A 13 -7.37 13.04 31.57
N LEU A 14 -8.63 12.99 32.02
CA LEU A 14 -9.49 11.81 31.79
C LEU A 14 -9.74 11.57 30.29
N GLY A 15 -9.96 12.64 29.52
CA GLY A 15 -10.09 12.55 28.07
C GLY A 15 -8.84 11.99 27.40
N LEU A 16 -7.66 12.47 27.78
CA LEU A 16 -6.39 11.94 27.27
C LEU A 16 -6.15 10.47 27.65
N ILE A 17 -6.47 10.08 28.88
CA ILE A 17 -6.37 8.68 29.32
C ILE A 17 -7.29 7.79 28.49
N MET A 18 -8.52 8.24 28.23
CA MET A 18 -9.48 7.48 27.42
C MET A 18 -9.00 7.29 25.98
N VAL A 19 -8.47 8.34 25.35
CA VAL A 19 -7.88 8.27 24.00
C VAL A 19 -6.67 7.33 24.00
N TYR A 20 -5.76 7.47 24.98
CA TYR A 20 -4.60 6.60 25.10
C TYR A 20 -4.98 5.13 25.28
N VAL A 21 -6.00 4.81 26.08
CA VAL A 21 -6.45 3.43 26.25
C VAL A 21 -7.13 2.88 24.98
N MET A 22 -7.90 3.71 24.27
CA MET A 22 -8.56 3.29 23.02
C MET A 22 -7.59 3.12 21.85
N PHE A 23 -6.54 3.94 21.77
CA PHE A 23 -5.69 4.03 20.58
C PHE A 23 -4.21 3.70 20.82
N GLY A 24 -3.76 3.58 22.07
CA GLY A 24 -2.35 3.38 22.42
C GLY A 24 -1.94 1.94 22.73
N ASN A 25 -2.87 0.98 22.76
CA ASN A 25 -2.58 -0.43 23.02
C ASN A 25 -2.57 -1.29 21.74
N ASP A 26 -2.73 -0.68 20.58
CA ASP A 26 -2.85 -1.39 19.31
C ASP A 26 -1.76 -0.91 18.35
N ASP A 27 -0.53 -1.39 18.59
CA ASP A 27 0.63 -1.17 17.72
C ASP A 27 0.43 -1.76 16.31
N SER A 28 -0.63 -2.55 16.08
CA SER A 28 -0.96 -3.14 14.78
C SER A 28 -1.82 -2.24 13.89
N ARG A 29 -2.23 -1.07 14.38
CA ARG A 29 -3.03 -0.13 13.58
C ARG A 29 -2.13 0.79 12.78
N ASP A 30 -1.99 0.50 11.49
CA ASP A 30 -1.51 1.46 10.52
C ASP A 30 -2.43 2.68 10.53
N LEU A 31 -1.96 3.78 11.14
CA LEU A 31 -2.68 5.05 11.17
C LEU A 31 -2.73 5.73 9.79
N ASP A 32 -2.07 5.14 8.80
CA ASP A 32 -1.96 5.62 7.42
C ASP A 32 -2.95 4.94 6.45
N ILE A 33 -3.88 4.09 6.94
CA ILE A 33 -4.94 3.47 6.12
C ILE A 33 -5.75 4.50 5.30
N TRP A 34 -5.87 5.73 5.79
CA TRP A 34 -6.61 6.79 5.09
C TRP A 34 -5.81 7.48 3.96
N THR A 35 -4.50 7.21 3.85
CA THR A 35 -3.66 7.85 2.85
C THR A 35 -3.99 7.36 1.43
N PRO A 36 -3.87 8.22 0.41
CA PRO A 36 -4.15 7.82 -0.97
C PRO A 36 -3.33 6.62 -1.45
N SER A 37 -2.07 6.51 -1.03
CA SER A 37 -1.19 5.39 -1.38
C SER A 37 -1.71 4.06 -0.82
N GLN A 38 -2.01 4.02 0.48
CA GLN A 38 -2.53 2.81 1.13
C GLN A 38 -3.87 2.36 0.54
N ARG A 39 -4.73 3.31 0.14
CA ARG A 39 -5.97 2.97 -0.55
C ARG A 39 -5.74 2.32 -1.91
N ILE A 40 -4.74 2.76 -2.68
CA ILE A 40 -4.41 2.17 -3.98
C ILE A 40 -3.90 0.74 -3.79
N LEU A 41 -2.99 0.53 -2.83
CA LEU A 41 -2.47 -0.80 -2.50
C LEU A 41 -3.58 -1.75 -2.04
N GLU A 42 -4.48 -1.28 -1.18
CA GLU A 42 -5.63 -2.07 -0.72
C GLU A 42 -6.60 -2.41 -1.86
N GLU A 43 -6.82 -1.49 -2.81
CA GLU A 43 -7.64 -1.75 -3.99
C GLU A 43 -7.03 -2.87 -4.84
N ILE A 44 -5.72 -2.80 -5.13
CA ILE A 44 -4.97 -3.81 -5.89
C ILE A 44 -4.98 -5.16 -5.17
N ARG A 45 -4.71 -5.17 -3.85
CA ARG A 45 -4.70 -6.38 -3.04
C ARG A 45 -6.04 -7.11 -3.03
N ASN A 46 -7.14 -6.37 -3.18
CA ASN A 46 -8.48 -6.93 -3.19
C ASN A 46 -9.02 -7.20 -4.61
N ASP A 47 -8.26 -6.87 -5.66
CA ASP A 47 -8.63 -7.13 -7.05
C ASP A 47 -8.22 -8.56 -7.46
N SER A 48 -9.16 -9.49 -7.35
CA SER A 48 -8.94 -10.87 -7.77
C SER A 48 -8.68 -11.01 -9.28
N VAL A 49 -9.20 -10.09 -10.11
CA VAL A 49 -9.03 -10.18 -11.57
C VAL A 49 -7.59 -9.85 -11.95
N LEU A 50 -7.01 -8.81 -11.34
CA LEU A 50 -5.60 -8.48 -11.51
C LEU A 50 -4.71 -9.58 -10.95
N LEU A 51 -4.98 -10.05 -9.73
CA LEU A 51 -4.15 -11.04 -9.05
C LEU A 51 -4.15 -12.42 -9.72
N GLU A 52 -5.25 -12.80 -10.39
CA GLU A 52 -5.38 -14.07 -11.12
C GLU A 52 -5.10 -13.92 -12.64
N SER A 53 -4.63 -12.75 -13.09
CA SER A 53 -4.31 -12.50 -14.50
C SER A 53 -3.13 -13.34 -15.00
N GLU A 54 -3.13 -13.64 -16.30
CA GLU A 54 -2.04 -14.39 -16.94
C GLU A 54 -0.71 -13.63 -16.82
N GLU A 55 -0.73 -12.30 -16.94
CA GLU A 55 0.45 -11.45 -16.77
C GLU A 55 1.00 -11.57 -15.32
N MET A 56 0.13 -11.51 -14.31
CA MET A 56 0.53 -11.60 -12.91
C MET A 56 1.19 -12.93 -12.58
N ILE A 57 0.59 -14.03 -13.04
CA ILE A 57 1.13 -15.39 -12.85
C ILE A 57 2.49 -15.50 -13.55
N CYS A 58 2.62 -14.98 -14.78
CA CYS A 58 3.88 -14.99 -15.53
C CYS A 58 4.99 -14.25 -14.78
N TYR A 59 4.73 -13.04 -14.27
CA TYR A 59 5.74 -12.29 -13.51
C TYR A 59 6.08 -12.97 -12.17
N GLN A 60 5.08 -13.57 -11.50
CA GLN A 60 5.32 -14.31 -10.27
C GLN A 60 6.25 -15.51 -10.50
N GLU A 61 6.02 -16.28 -11.56
CA GLU A 61 6.88 -17.42 -11.92
C GLU A 61 8.27 -16.97 -12.40
N CYS A 62 8.34 -15.96 -13.27
CA CYS A 62 9.60 -15.50 -13.86
C CYS A 62 10.55 -14.88 -12.83
N LEU A 63 10.01 -14.12 -11.87
CA LEU A 63 10.80 -13.47 -10.81
C LEU A 63 10.87 -14.30 -9.53
N GLU A 64 10.34 -15.53 -9.54
CA GLU A 64 10.26 -16.43 -8.38
C GLU A 64 9.70 -15.73 -7.12
N LEU A 65 8.66 -14.90 -7.30
CA LEU A 65 8.05 -14.14 -6.21
C LEU A 65 7.27 -15.10 -5.30
N SER A 66 7.72 -15.22 -4.05
CA SER A 66 6.96 -15.94 -3.04
C SER A 66 5.66 -15.19 -2.70
N ASP A 67 4.63 -15.92 -2.28
CA ASP A 67 3.34 -15.31 -1.91
C ASP A 67 3.48 -14.23 -0.84
N SER A 68 4.42 -14.40 0.11
CA SER A 68 4.70 -13.40 1.14
C SER A 68 5.36 -12.13 0.58
N LEU A 69 6.26 -12.29 -0.39
CA LEU A 69 6.91 -11.17 -1.04
C LEU A 69 5.90 -10.43 -1.92
N LEU A 70 5.06 -11.16 -2.64
CA LEU A 70 3.97 -10.60 -3.43
C LEU A 70 3.00 -9.80 -2.57
N LEU A 71 2.62 -10.36 -1.41
CA LEU A 71 1.80 -9.66 -0.44
C LEU A 71 2.47 -8.36 0.03
N SER A 72 3.78 -8.38 0.30
CA SER A 72 4.51 -7.17 0.74
C SER A 72 4.57 -6.07 -0.34
N ILE A 73 4.59 -6.43 -1.64
CA ILE A 73 4.48 -5.45 -2.73
C ILE A 73 3.13 -4.72 -2.66
N TRP A 74 2.07 -5.40 -2.22
CA TRP A 74 0.71 -4.85 -2.13
C TRP A 74 0.32 -4.34 -0.73
N THR A 75 1.25 -4.30 0.22
CA THR A 75 0.99 -3.73 1.57
C THR A 75 1.99 -2.67 1.97
N ASP A 76 3.28 -2.90 1.69
CA ASP A 76 4.37 -2.13 2.29
C ASP A 76 5.09 -1.21 1.28
N ALA A 77 4.72 -1.30 0.00
CA ALA A 77 5.37 -0.58 -1.08
C ALA A 77 5.01 0.92 -1.11
N GLU A 78 5.88 1.71 -1.71
CA GLU A 78 5.61 3.11 -2.02
C GLU A 78 4.86 3.24 -3.35
N VAL A 79 3.87 4.14 -3.40
CA VAL A 79 3.04 4.38 -4.60
C VAL A 79 3.34 5.75 -5.20
N GLU A 80 3.78 5.78 -6.45
CA GLU A 80 4.01 6.98 -7.25
C GLU A 80 3.01 7.04 -8.43
N SER A 81 2.35 8.17 -8.65
CA SER A 81 1.53 8.35 -9.86
C SER A 81 2.40 8.75 -11.05
N LEU A 82 2.45 7.90 -12.08
CA LEU A 82 3.22 8.14 -13.31
C LEU A 82 2.51 9.09 -14.27
N ASN A 83 1.18 9.22 -14.15
CA ASN A 83 0.37 10.06 -15.02
C ASN A 83 -0.67 10.87 -14.21
N PRO A 84 -0.27 11.87 -13.42
CA PRO A 84 -1.19 12.62 -12.56
C PRO A 84 -2.27 13.33 -13.37
N GLY A 85 -3.54 12.97 -13.14
CA GLY A 85 -4.70 13.54 -13.84
C GLY A 85 -4.90 13.04 -15.27
N GLY A 86 -4.03 12.16 -15.77
CA GLY A 86 -4.20 11.49 -17.04
C GLY A 86 -5.10 10.27 -16.93
N LYS A 87 -5.64 9.85 -18.08
CA LYS A 87 -6.47 8.67 -18.22
C LYS A 87 -5.90 7.80 -19.34
N PRO A 88 -5.67 6.50 -19.12
CA PRO A 88 -5.83 5.79 -17.85
C PRO A 88 -4.84 6.25 -16.76
N TYR A 89 -5.20 6.00 -15.50
CA TYR A 89 -4.33 6.30 -14.35
C TYR A 89 -3.21 5.26 -14.28
N GLN A 90 -1.97 5.69 -14.08
CA GLN A 90 -0.82 4.78 -13.98
C GLN A 90 -0.10 5.00 -12.65
N TYR A 91 0.19 3.89 -11.98
CA TYR A 91 0.83 3.85 -10.67
C TYR A 91 2.09 2.99 -10.74
N ALA A 92 3.21 3.52 -10.25
CA ALA A 92 4.41 2.77 -9.96
C ALA A 92 4.42 2.38 -8.48
N ILE A 93 4.52 1.09 -8.21
CA ILE A 93 4.49 0.50 -6.88
C ILE A 93 5.86 -0.08 -6.62
N THR A 94 6.60 0.53 -5.71
CA THR A 94 8.02 0.24 -5.49
C THR A 94 8.22 -0.33 -4.10
N LEU A 95 8.70 -1.57 -4.03
CA LEU A 95 9.12 -2.21 -2.80
C LEU A 95 10.65 -2.24 -2.77
N GLU A 96 11.26 -1.42 -1.93
CA GLU A 96 12.72 -1.38 -1.75
C GLU A 96 13.08 -1.77 -0.31
N THR A 97 13.81 -2.88 -0.17
CA THR A 97 14.39 -3.35 1.09
C THR A 97 15.88 -3.65 0.90
N ASP A 98 16.57 -3.98 2.00
CA ASP A 98 17.99 -4.38 1.95
C ASP A 98 18.22 -5.61 1.06
N GLU A 99 17.21 -6.49 0.91
CA GLU A 99 17.30 -7.75 0.17
C GLU A 99 16.70 -7.66 -1.23
N VAL A 100 15.58 -6.94 -1.41
CA VAL A 100 14.83 -6.88 -2.68
C VAL A 100 14.59 -5.45 -3.17
N ALA A 101 14.41 -5.26 -4.47
CA ALA A 101 13.99 -3.98 -5.04
C ALA A 101 13.09 -4.21 -6.25
N TYR A 102 11.78 -4.28 -6.03
CA TYR A 102 10.80 -4.51 -7.09
C TYR A 102 10.05 -3.24 -7.45
N ARG A 103 9.72 -3.10 -8.73
CA ARG A 103 8.83 -2.05 -9.23
C ARG A 103 7.75 -2.65 -10.10
N ALA A 104 6.52 -2.61 -9.63
CA ALA A 104 5.34 -2.93 -10.43
C ALA A 104 4.75 -1.66 -11.05
N ILE A 105 4.26 -1.76 -12.28
CA ILE A 105 3.44 -0.72 -12.91
C ILE A 105 2.04 -1.27 -13.11
N VAL A 106 1.07 -0.60 -12.51
CA VAL A 106 -0.35 -0.92 -12.61
C VAL A 106 -1.08 0.24 -13.27
N GLU A 107 -1.95 -0.09 -14.20
CA GLU A 107 -2.83 0.84 -14.88
C GLU A 107 -4.27 0.64 -14.41
N ARG A 108 -5.02 1.73 -14.23
CA ARG A 108 -6.45 1.72 -13.93
C ARG A 108 -7.23 2.53 -14.95
N ASN A 109 -8.23 1.90 -15.57
CA ASN A 109 -9.08 2.55 -16.57
C ASN A 109 -10.25 3.35 -15.94
N GLU A 110 -11.10 3.95 -16.78
CA GLU A 110 -12.27 4.71 -16.29
C GLU A 110 -13.38 3.82 -15.70
N ALA A 111 -13.40 2.54 -16.04
CA ALA A 111 -14.34 1.55 -15.50
C ALA A 111 -13.87 0.97 -14.16
N GLU A 112 -12.80 1.52 -13.57
CA GLU A 112 -12.15 1.05 -12.34
C GLU A 112 -11.50 -0.33 -12.45
N GLU A 113 -11.32 -0.85 -13.68
CA GLU A 113 -10.59 -2.09 -13.92
C GLU A 113 -9.09 -1.82 -13.88
N GLN A 114 -8.37 -2.70 -13.19
CA GLN A 114 -6.92 -2.62 -13.06
C GLN A 114 -6.23 -3.65 -13.95
N ARG A 115 -5.07 -3.26 -14.48
CA ARG A 115 -4.22 -4.15 -15.28
C ARG A 115 -2.76 -4.00 -14.87
N LEU A 116 -2.09 -5.13 -14.70
CA LEU A 116 -0.65 -5.15 -14.52
C LEU A 116 0.03 -4.89 -15.88
N ILE A 117 0.91 -3.90 -15.94
CA ILE A 117 1.70 -3.60 -17.13
C ILE A 117 3.04 -4.33 -17.07
N LYS A 118 3.74 -4.25 -15.93
CA LYS A 118 5.01 -4.96 -15.72
C LYS A 118 5.45 -5.02 -14.28
N ILE A 119 6.34 -5.97 -13.97
CA ILE A 119 7.13 -6.02 -12.73
C ILE A 119 8.62 -6.09 -13.08
N GLU A 120 9.42 -5.20 -12.50
CA GLU A 120 10.86 -5.13 -12.71
C GLU A 120 11.62 -5.42 -11.41
N ASP A 121 12.65 -6.27 -11.45
CA ASP A 121 13.66 -6.38 -10.39
C ASP A 121 14.80 -5.38 -10.66
N LYS A 122 14.88 -4.34 -9.84
CA LYS A 122 15.92 -3.30 -9.92
C LYS A 122 17.29 -3.79 -9.46
N LYS A 123 17.40 -4.88 -8.69
CA LYS A 123 18.69 -5.42 -8.21
C LYS A 123 19.34 -6.34 -9.22
N THR A 124 18.59 -7.27 -9.79
CA THR A 124 19.15 -8.31 -10.67
C THR A 124 18.95 -8.00 -12.16
N THR A 125 18.12 -7.01 -12.52
CA THR A 125 17.76 -6.68 -13.92
C THR A 125 17.33 -7.92 -14.70
N THR A 126 16.54 -8.79 -14.07
CA THR A 126 15.93 -9.93 -14.75
C THR A 126 14.86 -9.42 -15.70
N TYR A 127 14.96 -9.80 -16.98
CA TYR A 127 13.99 -9.41 -18.01
C TYR A 127 12.96 -10.54 -18.18
N CYS A 128 11.70 -10.24 -17.90
CA CYS A 128 10.56 -11.12 -18.10
C CYS A 128 9.73 -10.60 -19.27
N ASP A 129 9.45 -11.46 -20.24
CA ASP A 129 8.59 -11.17 -21.40
C ASP A 129 7.22 -11.81 -21.16
N CYS A 130 6.31 -11.02 -20.58
CA CYS A 130 4.97 -11.44 -20.15
C CYS A 130 3.86 -10.63 -20.86
N ASP A 131 4.17 -10.10 -22.06
CA ASP A 131 3.25 -9.30 -22.90
C ASP A 131 2.23 -10.14 -23.70
#